data_AF-A0ABD4YYK0-F1
#
_entry.id   AF-A0ABD4YYK0-F1
#
_cell.length_a   1.000
_cell.length_b   1.000
_cell.length_c   1.000
_cell.angle_alpha   90.00
_cell.angle_beta   90.00
_cell.angle_gamma   90.00
#
_symmetry.space_group_name_H-M   'P 1'
#
loop_
_entity.id
_entity.type
_entity.pdbx_description
1 polymer ?
#
loop_
_entity_poly.entity_id
_entity_poly.type
_entity_poly.pdbx_seq_one_letter_code
_entity_poly.pdbx_strand_id
1 'polypeptide(L)'
;MSAQTNLPPFHLAFPVRDLAEARAFYGEKLGCPEGRSSSEWIDFNFYGHQIVAHLAPSECGHKATSAVDSHNVPVRHFGAVLSMEQWEAMAKRLTDAGTEFVIEPYIRFKGEVGEQATMFFLDPSGNALEFKAFKNMDSLFAK
;
A
#
# COMPACT_ATOMS: atom_id res chain seq x y z
N MET A 1 28.52 -1.53 -8.86
CA MET A 1 27.47 -2.38 -8.25
C MET A 1 27.58 -2.20 -6.75
N SER A 2 26.82 -1.25 -6.18
CA SER A 2 26.73 -1.14 -4.73
C SER A 2 26.05 -2.40 -4.22
N ALA A 3 26.67 -3.07 -3.27
CA ALA A 3 26.05 -4.21 -2.59
C ALA A 3 24.75 -3.72 -1.96
N GLN A 4 23.60 -4.15 -2.50
CA GLN A 4 22.32 -4.02 -1.82
C GLN A 4 22.47 -4.77 -0.50
N THR A 5 22.64 -4.04 0.60
CA THR A 5 22.45 -4.59 1.94
C THR A 5 21.01 -5.07 1.99
N ASN A 6 20.81 -6.37 1.98
CA ASN A 6 19.49 -6.97 1.94
C ASN A 6 18.79 -6.65 3.29
N LEU A 7 17.92 -5.64 3.28
CA LEU A 7 17.15 -5.27 4.46
C LEU A 7 16.32 -6.47 4.92
N PRO A 8 16.18 -6.71 6.24
CA PRO A 8 15.27 -7.75 6.70
C PRO A 8 13.85 -7.45 6.18
N PRO A 9 13.13 -8.44 5.63
CA PRO A 9 11.77 -8.23 5.18
C PRO A 9 10.87 -7.74 6.32
N PHE A 10 10.06 -6.72 6.04
CA PHE A 10 8.99 -6.31 6.94
C PHE A 10 7.87 -7.37 6.97
N HIS A 11 7.16 -7.45 8.09
CA HIS A 11 6.02 -8.34 8.28
C HIS A 11 4.85 -7.55 8.89
N LEU A 12 3.66 -7.67 8.29
CA LEU A 12 2.43 -7.05 8.80
C LEU A 12 1.24 -7.99 8.70
N ALA A 13 0.53 -8.21 9.80
CA ALA A 13 -0.77 -8.86 9.80
C ALA A 13 -1.90 -7.81 9.87
N PHE A 14 -2.99 -8.04 9.15
CA PHE A 14 -4.15 -7.14 9.10
C PHE A 14 -5.47 -7.91 8.90
N PRO A 15 -6.61 -7.39 9.39
CA PRO A 15 -7.89 -8.08 9.29
C PRO A 15 -8.51 -7.91 7.91
N VAL A 16 -9.11 -8.99 7.39
CA VAL A 16 -9.97 -8.98 6.21
C VAL A 16 -11.32 -9.61 6.53
N ARG A 17 -12.35 -9.17 5.83
CA ARG A 17 -13.73 -9.68 6.02
C ARG A 17 -13.99 -10.95 5.21
N ASP A 18 -13.22 -11.17 4.15
CA ASP A 18 -13.34 -12.33 3.26
C ASP A 18 -11.99 -12.62 2.58
N LEU A 19 -11.59 -13.89 2.53
CA LEU A 19 -10.31 -14.31 1.97
C LEU A 19 -10.30 -14.33 0.43
N ALA A 20 -11.43 -14.55 -0.23
CA ALA A 20 -11.52 -14.50 -1.68
C ALA A 20 -11.45 -13.05 -2.20
N GLU A 21 -12.12 -12.12 -1.50
CA GLU A 21 -11.97 -10.68 -1.78
C GLU A 21 -10.51 -10.23 -1.59
N ALA A 22 -9.84 -10.71 -0.54
CA ALA A 22 -8.42 -10.42 -0.32
C ALA A 22 -7.54 -10.97 -1.46
N ARG A 23 -7.79 -12.18 -1.99
CA ARG A 23 -7.07 -12.72 -3.15
C ARG A 23 -7.25 -11.86 -4.40
N ALA A 24 -8.50 -11.53 -4.73
CA ALA A 24 -8.80 -10.70 -5.89
C ALA A 24 -8.13 -9.32 -5.77
N PHE A 25 -8.13 -8.74 -4.57
CA PHE A 25 -7.53 -7.42 -4.36
C PHE A 25 -6.01 -7.46 -4.33
N TYR A 26 -5.39 -8.22 -3.42
CA TYR A 26 -3.94 -8.22 -3.24
C TYR A 26 -3.22 -9.04 -4.33
N GLY A 27 -3.75 -10.21 -4.66
CA GLY A 27 -3.18 -11.11 -5.67
C GLY A 27 -3.30 -10.57 -7.08
N GLU A 28 -4.51 -10.22 -7.50
CA GLU A 28 -4.80 -9.86 -8.89
C GLU A 28 -4.70 -8.34 -9.11
N LYS A 29 -5.49 -7.55 -8.38
CA LYS A 29 -5.54 -6.09 -8.59
C LYS A 29 -4.23 -5.40 -8.22
N LEU A 30 -3.58 -5.78 -7.11
CA LEU A 30 -2.27 -5.23 -6.74
C LEU A 30 -1.09 -6.01 -7.32
N GLY A 31 -1.27 -7.28 -7.71
CA GLY A 31 -0.22 -8.10 -8.29
C GLY A 31 0.79 -8.64 -7.27
N CYS A 32 0.37 -8.80 -6.01
CA CYS A 32 1.19 -9.34 -4.92
C CYS A 32 0.97 -10.86 -4.83
N PRO A 33 1.94 -11.70 -5.24
CA PRO A 33 1.73 -13.15 -5.29
C PRO A 33 1.33 -13.74 -3.93
N GLU A 34 0.36 -14.65 -3.95
CA GLU A 34 -0.02 -15.45 -2.76
C GLU A 34 1.15 -16.37 -2.35
N GLY A 35 1.41 -16.42 -1.05
CA GLY A 35 2.34 -17.33 -0.39
C GLY A 35 1.59 -18.52 0.23
N ARG A 36 1.86 -18.80 1.51
CA ARG A 36 1.12 -19.83 2.25
C ARG A 36 -0.27 -19.31 2.61
N SER A 37 -1.21 -20.22 2.81
CA SER A 37 -2.55 -19.86 3.25
C SER A 37 -3.22 -21.01 4.03
N SER A 38 -4.32 -20.67 4.69
CA SER A 38 -5.23 -21.60 5.37
C SER A 38 -6.68 -21.16 5.16
N SER A 39 -7.62 -21.81 5.85
CA SER A 39 -9.02 -21.36 5.91
C SER A 39 -9.21 -20.04 6.68
N GLU A 40 -8.19 -19.55 7.39
CA GLU A 40 -8.30 -18.38 8.28
C GLU A 40 -7.32 -17.25 7.91
N TRP A 41 -6.36 -17.47 7.01
CA TRP A 41 -5.39 -16.43 6.64
C TRP A 41 -4.69 -16.71 5.30
N ILE A 42 -4.11 -15.66 4.70
CA ILE A 42 -3.29 -15.70 3.48
C ILE A 42 -2.04 -14.83 3.65
N ASP A 43 -0.86 -15.39 3.36
CA ASP A 43 0.38 -14.62 3.15
C ASP A 43 0.41 -14.05 1.73
N PHE A 44 0.87 -12.81 1.55
CA PHE A 44 1.20 -12.24 0.25
C PHE A 44 2.65 -11.74 0.22
N ASN A 45 3.34 -11.96 -0.91
CA ASN A 45 4.60 -11.29 -1.21
C ASN A 45 4.32 -9.86 -1.65
N PHE A 46 4.59 -8.92 -0.75
CA PHE A 46 4.37 -7.50 -0.92
C PHE A 46 5.69 -6.78 -1.16
N TYR A 47 6.17 -6.80 -2.41
CA TYR A 47 7.44 -6.17 -2.82
C TYR A 47 8.67 -6.71 -2.06
N GLY A 48 8.69 -8.01 -1.75
CA GLY A 48 9.73 -8.65 -0.96
C GLY A 48 9.49 -8.60 0.55
N HIS A 49 8.42 -7.95 1.00
CA HIS A 49 7.90 -8.02 2.36
C HIS A 49 6.77 -9.04 2.48
N GLN A 50 6.43 -9.43 3.70
CA GLN A 50 5.30 -10.31 3.97
C GLN A 50 4.15 -9.49 4.55
N ILE A 51 2.98 -9.57 3.93
CA ILE A 51 1.74 -9.12 4.57
C ILE A 51 0.78 -10.30 4.71
N VAL A 52 0.03 -10.35 5.80
CA VAL A 52 -0.83 -11.48 6.16
C VAL A 52 -2.26 -10.98 6.36
N ALA A 53 -3.15 -11.39 5.47
CA ALA A 53 -4.57 -11.12 5.58
C ALA A 53 -5.21 -12.19 6.49
N HIS A 54 -5.65 -11.81 7.68
CA HIS A 54 -6.36 -12.68 8.62
C HIS A 54 -7.87 -12.50 8.48
N LEU A 55 -8.62 -13.60 8.35
CA LEU A 55 -10.09 -13.56 8.34
C LEU A 55 -10.60 -13.15 9.73
N ALA A 56 -10.91 -11.87 9.89
CA ALA A 56 -11.38 -11.28 11.14
C ALA A 56 -12.40 -10.15 10.86
N PRO A 57 -13.62 -10.49 10.39
CA PRO A 57 -14.60 -9.49 9.98
C PRO A 57 -14.95 -8.46 11.06
N SER A 58 -14.93 -8.85 12.33
CA SER A 58 -15.21 -7.97 13.48
C SER A 58 -14.14 -6.92 13.75
N GLU A 59 -12.94 -7.08 13.18
CA GLU A 59 -11.82 -6.15 13.33
C GLU A 59 -11.60 -5.25 12.11
N CYS A 60 -12.39 -5.46 11.05
CA CYS A 60 -12.31 -4.70 9.81
C CYS A 60 -12.74 -3.24 9.96
N GLY A 61 -12.28 -2.40 9.02
CA GLY A 61 -12.53 -0.97 8.99
C GLY A 61 -11.55 -0.14 9.83
N HIS A 62 -11.86 1.15 9.93
CA HIS A 62 -11.06 2.14 10.64
C HIS A 62 -11.95 2.99 11.57
N LYS A 63 -11.38 3.45 12.69
CA LYS A 63 -12.10 4.23 13.71
C LYS A 63 -11.68 5.69 13.76
N ALA A 64 -10.40 5.95 13.53
CA ALA A 64 -9.81 7.28 13.62
C ALA A 64 -9.23 7.67 12.25
N THR A 65 -9.37 8.93 11.90
CA THR A 65 -8.76 9.55 10.74
C THR A 65 -7.86 10.71 11.16
N SER A 66 -6.88 11.02 10.31
CA SER A 66 -6.03 12.21 10.42
C SER A 66 -6.13 13.03 9.13
N ALA A 67 -6.01 14.35 9.24
CA ALA A 67 -6.01 15.23 8.07
C ALA A 67 -4.66 15.14 7.34
N VAL A 68 -4.68 14.74 6.06
CA VAL A 68 -3.54 14.76 5.14
C VAL A 68 -3.98 15.50 3.89
N ASP A 69 -3.36 16.65 3.61
CA ASP A 69 -3.70 17.49 2.45
C ASP A 69 -5.21 17.75 2.31
N SER A 70 -5.87 18.07 3.44
CA SER A 70 -7.32 18.27 3.56
C SER A 70 -8.20 17.02 3.39
N HIS A 71 -7.62 15.83 3.28
CA HIS A 71 -8.34 14.54 3.24
C HIS A 71 -8.33 13.86 4.61
N ASN A 72 -9.41 13.16 4.95
CA ASN A 72 -9.47 12.32 6.14
C ASN A 72 -8.94 10.92 5.81
N VAL A 73 -7.70 10.66 6.21
CA VAL A 73 -7.03 9.37 5.97
C VAL A 73 -7.11 8.52 7.22
N PRO A 74 -7.45 7.22 7.13
CA PRO A 74 -7.38 6.31 8.26
C PRO A 74 -6.00 6.30 8.92
N VAL A 75 -5.97 6.43 10.25
CA VAL A 75 -4.70 6.49 11.02
C VAL A 75 -3.88 5.23 10.81
N ARG A 76 -4.53 4.06 10.80
CA ARG A 76 -3.89 2.80 10.41
C ARG A 76 -3.89 2.69 8.90
N HIS A 77 -2.71 2.79 8.31
CA HIS A 77 -2.48 2.50 6.91
C HIS A 77 -1.11 1.85 6.75
N PHE A 78 -0.93 1.19 5.62
CA PHE A 78 0.35 0.59 5.26
C PHE A 78 0.53 0.63 3.76
N GLY A 79 1.74 0.40 3.30
CA GLY A 79 2.01 0.16 1.89
C GLY A 79 3.49 0.20 1.61
N ALA A 80 3.87 0.54 0.39
CA ALA A 80 5.25 0.48 -0.06
C ALA A 80 5.75 1.85 -0.53
N VAL A 81 7.04 2.09 -0.29
CA VAL A 81 7.79 3.15 -0.98
C VAL A 81 8.39 2.52 -2.23
N LEU A 82 7.82 2.85 -3.37
CA LEU A 82 8.17 2.33 -4.68
C LEU A 82 9.16 3.28 -5.39
N SER A 83 9.79 2.78 -6.46
CA SER A 83 10.39 3.69 -7.44
C SER A 83 9.31 4.55 -8.13
N MET A 84 9.69 5.72 -8.63
CA MET A 84 8.77 6.60 -9.37
C MET A 84 8.10 5.86 -10.54
N GLU A 85 8.85 5.05 -11.29
CA GLU A 85 8.33 4.26 -12.42
C GLU A 85 7.27 3.25 -11.97
N GLN A 86 7.56 2.47 -10.91
CA GLN A 86 6.61 1.50 -10.36
C GLN A 86 5.35 2.20 -9.82
N TRP A 87 5.51 3.36 -9.18
CA TRP A 87 4.41 4.14 -8.66
C TRP A 87 3.52 4.69 -9.78
N GLU A 88 4.10 5.26 -10.84
CA GLU A 88 3.36 5.76 -12.01
C GLU A 88 2.60 4.63 -12.72
N ALA A 89 3.24 3.47 -12.90
CA ALA A 89 2.59 2.29 -13.49
C ALA A 89 1.43 1.79 -12.62
N MET A 90 1.59 1.78 -11.29
CA MET A 90 0.52 1.39 -10.38
C MET A 90 -0.64 2.39 -10.41
N ALA A 91 -0.35 3.69 -10.32
CA ALA A 91 -1.34 4.76 -10.37
C ALA A 91 -2.20 4.60 -11.64
N LYS A 92 -1.56 4.48 -12.81
CA LYS A 92 -2.27 4.27 -14.07
C LYS A 92 -3.18 3.04 -14.02
N ARG A 93 -2.63 1.88 -13.61
CA ARG A 93 -3.39 0.62 -13.55
C ARG A 93 -4.61 0.72 -12.63
N LEU A 94 -4.46 1.36 -11.46
CA LEU A 94 -5.55 1.50 -10.50
C LEU A 94 -6.61 2.49 -10.96
N THR A 95 -6.21 3.59 -11.60
CA THR A 95 -7.13 4.55 -12.23
C THR A 95 -7.90 3.90 -13.38
N ASP A 96 -7.21 3.19 -14.28
CA ASP A 96 -7.85 2.46 -15.40
C ASP A 96 -8.85 1.40 -14.90
N ALA A 97 -8.59 0.81 -13.73
CA ALA A 97 -9.47 -0.16 -13.08
C ALA A 97 -10.62 0.48 -12.28
N GLY A 98 -10.79 1.81 -12.32
CA GLY A 98 -11.86 2.52 -11.62
C GLY A 98 -11.76 2.46 -10.10
N THR A 99 -10.53 2.44 -9.56
CA THR A 99 -10.33 2.46 -8.11
C THR A 99 -10.82 3.78 -7.52
N GLU A 100 -11.62 3.69 -6.46
CA GLU A 100 -11.99 4.85 -5.66
C GLU A 100 -10.84 5.21 -4.71
N PHE A 101 -10.30 6.42 -4.85
CA PHE A 101 -9.19 6.89 -4.04
C PHE A 101 -9.69 7.77 -2.89
N VAL A 102 -9.06 7.61 -1.72
CA VAL A 102 -9.15 8.59 -0.62
C VAL A 102 -8.31 9.82 -0.95
N ILE A 103 -7.15 9.60 -1.56
CA ILE A 103 -6.30 10.63 -2.15
C ILE A 103 -5.90 10.14 -3.54
N GLU A 104 -6.37 10.84 -4.57
CA GLU A 104 -6.05 10.55 -5.98
C GLU A 104 -4.53 10.56 -6.21
N PRO A 105 -3.99 9.81 -7.19
CA PRO A 105 -2.56 9.81 -7.47
C PRO A 105 -2.05 11.18 -7.92
N TYR A 106 -1.10 11.75 -7.20
CA TYR A 106 -0.42 12.99 -7.61
C TYR A 106 1.02 13.09 -7.12
N ILE A 107 1.79 13.99 -7.76
CA ILE A 107 3.16 14.34 -7.39
C ILE A 107 3.15 15.65 -6.60
N ARG A 108 3.72 15.62 -5.40
CA ARG A 108 3.98 16.77 -4.53
C ARG A 108 5.34 17.37 -4.88
N PHE A 109 5.45 18.70 -4.83
CA PHE A 109 6.73 19.42 -4.99
C PHE A 109 7.47 19.07 -6.30
N LYS A 110 6.73 18.94 -7.41
CA LYS A 110 7.29 18.54 -8.70
C LYS A 110 8.40 19.51 -9.15
N GLY A 111 9.58 18.97 -9.43
CA GLY A 111 10.78 19.71 -9.80
C GLY A 111 11.62 20.21 -8.62
N GLU A 112 11.17 20.00 -7.38
CA GLU A 112 11.88 20.43 -6.17
C GLU A 112 12.64 19.26 -5.51
N VAL A 113 13.51 19.57 -4.54
CA VAL A 113 14.31 18.58 -3.79
C VAL A 113 13.42 17.59 -3.01
N GLY A 114 12.21 18.02 -2.62
CA GLY A 114 11.22 17.22 -1.91
C GLY A 114 10.24 16.47 -2.81
N GLU A 115 10.49 16.36 -4.12
CA GLU A 115 9.58 15.70 -5.06
C GLU A 115 9.25 14.27 -4.60
N GLN A 116 7.97 14.05 -4.32
CA GLN A 116 7.43 12.77 -3.87
C GLN A 116 6.03 12.57 -4.43
N ALA A 117 5.64 11.33 -4.65
CA ALA A 117 4.32 10.95 -5.11
C ALA A 117 3.57 10.21 -4.01
N THR A 118 2.25 10.37 -3.95
CA THR A 118 1.39 9.67 -2.99
C THR A 118 0.03 9.35 -3.60
N MET A 119 -0.55 8.24 -3.17
CA MET A 119 -1.95 7.90 -3.40
C MET A 119 -2.46 7.07 -2.21
N PHE A 120 -3.75 7.23 -1.91
CA PHE A 120 -4.43 6.47 -0.86
C PHE A 120 -5.72 5.86 -1.38
N PHE A 121 -5.97 4.61 -1.02
CA PHE A 121 -7.22 3.91 -1.32
C PHE A 121 -7.47 2.83 -0.27
N LEU A 122 -8.68 2.27 -0.27
CA LEU A 122 -9.05 1.20 0.66
C LEU A 122 -9.09 -0.15 -0.05
N ASP A 123 -8.76 -1.21 0.69
CA ASP A 123 -9.14 -2.57 0.31
C ASP A 123 -10.64 -2.83 0.60
N PRO A 124 -11.20 -3.98 0.18
CA PRO A 124 -12.61 -4.32 0.45
C PRO A 124 -12.97 -4.41 1.94
N SER A 125 -11.97 -4.56 2.82
CA SER A 125 -12.13 -4.66 4.27
C SER A 125 -11.94 -3.33 5.00
N GLY A 126 -11.73 -2.24 4.26
CA GLY A 126 -11.56 -0.89 4.79
C GLY A 126 -10.18 -0.61 5.37
N ASN A 127 -9.18 -1.46 5.09
CA ASN A 127 -7.78 -1.18 5.37
C ASN A 127 -7.31 -0.10 4.40
N ALA A 128 -6.66 0.93 4.92
CA ALA A 128 -6.09 1.98 4.08
C ALA A 128 -4.70 1.61 3.59
N LEU A 129 -4.48 1.78 2.28
CA LEU A 129 -3.19 1.57 1.65
C LEU A 129 -2.62 2.92 1.22
N GLU A 130 -1.36 3.16 1.53
CA GLU A 130 -0.58 4.28 1.04
C GLU A 130 0.56 3.78 0.16
N PHE A 131 0.62 4.23 -1.09
CA PHE A 131 1.80 4.01 -1.93
C PHE A 131 2.50 5.33 -2.18
N LYS A 132 3.78 5.36 -1.86
CA LYS A 132 4.65 6.53 -2.04
C LYS A 132 5.75 6.26 -3.04
N ALA A 133 6.29 7.31 -3.61
CA ALA A 133 7.59 7.29 -4.26
C ALA A 133 8.31 8.60 -4.00
N PHE A 134 9.64 8.58 -4.02
CA PHE A 134 10.47 9.77 -3.86
C PHE A 134 11.41 9.86 -5.05
N LYS A 135 11.60 11.07 -5.59
CA LYS A 135 12.61 11.30 -6.63
C LYS A 135 14.02 11.08 -6.08
N ASN A 136 14.23 11.46 -4.82
CA ASN A 136 15.44 11.19 -4.05
C ASN A 136 15.08 10.39 -2.78
N MET A 137 15.58 9.16 -2.67
CA MET A 137 15.32 8.30 -1.51
C MET A 137 15.93 8.80 -0.21
N ASP A 138 16.94 9.68 -0.25
CA ASP A 138 17.50 10.31 0.95
C ASP A 138 16.45 11.20 1.66
N SER A 139 15.44 11.68 0.90
CA SER A 139 14.34 12.48 1.44
C SER A 139 13.32 11.66 2.24
N LEU A 140 13.30 10.32 2.12
CA LEU A 140 12.31 9.48 2.82
C LEU A 140 12.41 9.61 4.34
N PHE A 141 13.63 9.77 4.86
CA PHE A 141 13.91 9.87 6.30
C PHE A 141 14.58 11.20 6.67
N ALA A 142 14.56 12.18 5.77
CA ALA A 142 15.05 13.53 6.06
C ALA A 142 14.24 14.14 7.23
N LYS A 143 14.94 14.87 8.12
CA LYS A 143 14.35 15.52 9.29
C LYS A 143 13.78 16.89 8.96
#